data_AF-A0A4Q8M2H2-F1
#
_entry.id   AF-A0A4Q8M2H2-F1
#
_cell.length_a   1.000
_cell.length_b   1.000
_cell.length_c   1.000
_cell.angle_alpha   90.00
_cell.angle_beta   90.00
_cell.angle_gamma   90.00
#
_symmetry.space_group_name_H-M   'P 1'
#
loop_
_entity.id
_entity.type
_entity.pdbx_description
1 polymer ?
#
loop_
_entity_poly.entity_id
_entity_poly.type
_entity_poly.pdbx_seq_one_letter_code
_entity_poly.pdbx_strand_id
1 'polypeptide(L)'
;MPIFFDAIFLISLAAMVVVYPMYFMQLSAFGKIMLRDHPDLLDGRGKDSTAIYALLNKVKDGQLDGVALSPEALLAYSSAKRLLYLGLILFLVVLLIGLTDASLSKRG
;
A
#
# COMPACT_ATOMS: atom_id res chain seq x y z
N MET A 1 0.03 -26.78 -13.36
CA MET A 1 -1.30 -26.20 -13.04
C MET A 1 -2.08 -25.95 -14.33
N PRO A 2 -3.40 -25.68 -14.28
CA PRO A 2 -4.12 -25.16 -15.45
C PRO A 2 -3.48 -23.83 -15.89
N ILE A 3 -3.26 -23.64 -17.20
CA ILE A 3 -2.64 -22.44 -17.81
C ILE A 3 -3.24 -21.12 -17.26
N PHE A 4 -4.52 -21.15 -16.89
CA PHE A 4 -5.22 -20.03 -16.27
C PHE A 4 -4.59 -19.53 -14.96
N PHE A 5 -4.15 -20.43 -14.08
CA PHE A 5 -3.52 -20.04 -12.80
C PHE A 5 -2.12 -19.45 -13.01
N ASP A 6 -1.37 -19.97 -13.97
CA ASP A 6 -0.06 -19.44 -14.33
C ASP A 6 -0.19 -18.02 -14.90
N ALA A 7 -1.21 -17.78 -15.74
CA ALA A 7 -1.51 -16.44 -16.25
C ALA A 7 -1.90 -15.47 -15.13
N ILE A 8 -2.77 -15.88 -14.19
CA ILE A 8 -3.14 -15.06 -13.03
C ILE A 8 -1.92 -14.74 -12.17
N PHE A 9 -1.06 -15.73 -11.92
CA PHE A 9 0.16 -15.55 -11.16
C PHE A 9 1.08 -14.50 -11.80
N LEU A 10 1.36 -14.66 -13.10
CA LEU A 10 2.25 -13.75 -13.84
C LEU A 10 1.67 -12.33 -13.93
N ILE A 11 0.37 -12.19 -14.21
CA ILE A 11 -0.31 -10.89 -14.26
C ILE A 11 -0.28 -10.23 -12.87
N SER A 12 -0.54 -11.00 -11.82
CA SER A 12 -0.53 -10.47 -10.44
C SER A 12 0.86 -9.99 -10.05
N LEU A 13 1.89 -10.78 -10.39
CA LEU A 13 3.28 -10.42 -10.15
C LEU A 13 3.69 -9.17 -10.94
N ALA A 14 3.34 -9.08 -12.22
CA ALA A 14 3.60 -7.90 -13.04
C ALA A 14 2.87 -6.66 -12.50
N ALA A 15 1.63 -6.80 -12.07
CA ALA A 15 0.86 -5.72 -11.46
C ALA A 15 1.51 -5.23 -10.15
N MET A 16 2.08 -6.12 -9.32
CA MET A 16 2.79 -5.72 -8.10
C MET A 16 3.98 -4.79 -8.38
N VAL A 17 4.71 -5.02 -9.48
CA VAL A 17 5.84 -4.17 -9.90
C VAL A 17 5.40 -2.72 -10.16
N VAL A 18 4.14 -2.51 -10.55
CA VAL A 18 3.58 -1.17 -10.78
C VAL A 18 2.92 -0.61 -9.52
N VAL A 19 2.12 -1.42 -8.83
CA VAL A 19 1.35 -0.98 -7.65
C VAL A 19 2.27 -0.58 -6.50
N TYR A 20 3.38 -1.28 -6.30
CA TYR A 20 4.28 -1.03 -5.18
C TYR A 20 4.98 0.35 -5.28
N PRO A 21 5.64 0.73 -6.39
CA PRO A 21 6.16 2.10 -6.55
C PRO A 21 5.08 3.17 -6.44
N MET A 22 3.90 2.95 -7.06
CA MET A 22 2.80 3.91 -6.98
C MET A 22 2.34 4.13 -5.53
N TYR A 23 2.29 3.06 -4.73
CA TYR A 23 1.97 3.16 -3.30
C TYR A 23 2.95 4.07 -2.58
N PHE A 24 4.26 3.88 -2.75
CA PHE A 24 5.26 4.74 -2.09
C PHE A 24 5.23 6.18 -2.59
N MET A 25 4.92 6.41 -3.86
CA MET A 25 4.74 7.77 -4.38
C MET A 25 3.57 8.48 -3.69
N GLN A 26 2.42 7.80 -3.57
CA GLN A 26 1.24 8.36 -2.90
C GLN A 26 1.46 8.52 -1.39
N LEU A 27 2.14 7.57 -0.76
CA LEU A 27 2.54 7.66 0.65
C LEU A 27 3.46 8.86 0.88
N SER A 28 4.46 9.06 0.03
CA SER A 28 5.36 10.22 0.11
C SER A 28 4.61 11.54 -0.12
N ALA A 29 3.68 11.58 -1.07
CA ALA A 29 2.83 12.75 -1.29
C ALA A 29 1.99 13.08 -0.05
N PHE A 30 1.35 12.08 0.54
CA PHE A 30 0.61 12.23 1.80
C PHE A 30 1.51 12.77 2.92
N GLY A 31 2.71 12.19 3.10
CA GLY A 31 3.67 12.66 4.11
C GLY A 31 4.12 14.10 3.91
N LYS A 32 4.34 14.55 2.67
CA LYS A 32 4.68 15.94 2.36
C LYS A 32 3.55 16.90 2.69
N ILE A 33 2.31 16.54 2.37
CA ILE A 33 1.12 17.34 2.68
C ILE A 33 0.94 17.42 4.21
N MET A 34 1.07 16.29 4.91
CA MET A 34 1.01 16.25 6.37
C MET A 34 2.10 17.07 7.04
N LEU A 35 3.33 17.08 6.51
CA LEU A 35 4.41 17.89 7.06
C LEU A 35 4.15 19.39 6.87
N ARG A 36 3.49 19.77 5.76
CA ARG A 36 3.08 21.16 5.48
C ARG A 36 1.96 21.59 6.42
N ASP A 37 0.94 20.75 6.56
CA ASP A 37 -0.30 21.10 7.27
C ASP A 37 -0.14 20.92 8.81
N HIS A 38 0.66 19.95 9.24
CA HIS A 38 0.91 19.57 10.64
C HIS A 38 2.39 19.20 10.87
N PRO A 39 3.31 20.18 10.85
CA PRO A 39 4.74 19.93 10.98
C PRO A 39 5.13 19.29 12.33
N ASP A 40 4.32 19.52 13.36
CA ASP A 40 4.43 18.99 14.72
C ASP A 40 4.22 17.47 14.79
N LEU A 41 3.38 16.91 13.93
CA LEU A 41 3.07 15.47 13.94
C LEU A 41 4.17 14.60 13.33
N LEU A 42 5.04 15.20 12.52
CA LEU A 42 6.10 14.50 11.82
C LEU A 42 7.49 14.80 12.35
N ASP A 43 7.68 15.83 13.18
CA ASP A 43 8.90 16.09 13.97
C ASP A 43 10.19 15.98 13.12
N GLY A 44 10.15 16.50 11.88
CA GLY A 44 11.25 16.41 10.90
C GLY A 44 11.41 15.06 10.17
N ARG A 45 10.64 14.04 10.53
CA ARG A 45 10.59 12.70 9.89
C ARG A 45 9.64 12.62 8.70
N GLY A 46 9.24 13.75 8.10
CA GLY A 46 8.35 13.77 6.92
C GLY A 46 8.92 13.11 5.65
N LYS A 47 10.13 12.54 5.71
CA LYS A 47 10.73 11.69 4.66
C LYS A 47 10.82 10.21 5.04
N ASP A 48 10.57 9.86 6.31
CA ASP A 48 10.58 8.47 6.78
C ASP A 48 9.26 7.80 6.41
N SER A 49 9.36 6.82 5.50
CA SER A 49 8.20 6.07 5.02
C SER A 49 7.47 5.33 6.14
N THR A 50 8.20 4.90 7.18
CA THR A 50 7.64 4.20 8.34
C THR A 50 6.80 5.16 9.20
N ALA A 51 7.32 6.36 9.43
CA ALA A 51 6.60 7.39 10.19
C ALA A 51 5.34 7.84 9.46
N ILE A 52 5.43 8.06 8.15
CA ILE A 52 4.29 8.45 7.31
C ILE A 52 3.25 7.33 7.25
N TYR A 53 3.68 6.07 7.15
CA TYR A 53 2.79 4.92 7.21
C TYR A 53 2.06 4.82 8.56
N ALA A 54 2.76 5.03 9.67
CA ALA A 54 2.15 5.05 10.99
C ALA A 54 1.09 6.16 11.09
N LEU A 55 1.36 7.34 10.54
CA LEU A 55 0.42 8.45 10.45
C LEU A 55 -0.81 8.08 9.61
N LEU A 56 -0.58 7.50 8.43
CA LEU A 56 -1.64 7.02 7.55
C LEU A 56 -2.52 5.98 8.25
N ASN A 57 -1.97 5.16 9.14
CA ASN A 57 -2.75 4.16 9.87
C ASN A 57 -3.53 4.74 11.06
N LYS A 58 -3.16 5.94 11.55
CA LYS A 58 -3.88 6.67 12.60
C LYS A 58 -5.09 7.44 12.07
N VAL A 59 -5.11 7.76 10.77
CA VAL A 59 -6.25 8.45 10.14
C VAL A 59 -7.51 7.58 10.27
N LYS A 60 -8.56 8.16 10.87
CA LYS A 60 -9.88 7.54 10.98
C LYS A 60 -10.94 8.52 10.47
N ASP A 61 -11.81 8.06 9.59
CA ASP A 61 -12.92 8.85 9.03
C ASP A 61 -12.49 10.22 8.45
N GLY A 62 -11.28 10.28 7.87
CA GLY A 62 -10.73 11.51 7.30
C GLY A 62 -10.19 12.50 8.34
N GLN A 63 -10.04 12.06 9.59
CA GLN A 63 -9.51 12.85 10.70
C GLN A 63 -8.22 12.24 11.25
N LEU A 64 -7.34 13.11 11.75
CA LEU A 64 -6.12 12.76 12.44
C LEU A 64 -6.13 13.50 13.79
N ASP A 65 -6.15 12.76 14.90
CA ASP A 65 -6.24 13.29 16.26
C ASP A 65 -7.37 14.34 16.45
N GLY A 66 -8.52 14.13 15.79
CA GLY A 66 -9.69 15.01 15.85
C GLY A 66 -9.65 16.21 14.88
N VAL A 67 -8.56 16.38 14.13
CA VAL A 67 -8.44 17.42 13.10
C VAL A 67 -8.79 16.84 11.73
N ALA A 68 -9.66 17.51 10.99
CA ALA A 68 -10.03 17.12 9.63
C ALA A 68 -8.83 17.31 8.68
N LEU A 69 -8.56 16.29 7.86
CA LEU A 69 -7.53 16.37 6.82
C LEU A 69 -7.92 17.39 5.76
N SER A 70 -6.92 18.08 5.20
CA SER A 70 -7.12 18.89 4.00
C SER A 70 -7.64 18.01 2.84
N PRO A 71 -8.40 18.57 1.88
CA PRO A 71 -8.90 17.80 0.73
C PRO A 71 -7.77 17.11 -0.06
N GLU A 72 -6.62 17.76 -0.20
CA GLU A 72 -5.42 17.21 -0.83
C GLU A 72 -4.87 16.01 -0.05
N ALA A 73 -4.78 16.13 1.28
CA ALA A 73 -4.35 15.04 2.15
C ALA A 73 -5.30 13.84 2.08
N LEU A 74 -6.60 14.07 2.04
CA LEU A 74 -7.61 13.02 2.00
C LEU A 74 -7.57 12.24 0.68
N LEU A 75 -7.32 12.92 -0.44
CA LEU A 75 -7.10 12.28 -1.74
C LEU A 75 -5.82 11.44 -1.77
N ALA A 76 -4.71 11.97 -1.25
CA ALA A 76 -3.45 11.22 -1.15
C ALA A 76 -3.58 10.00 -0.22
N TYR A 77 -4.24 10.18 0.93
CA TYR A 77 -4.55 9.12 1.90
C TYR A 77 -5.39 7.99 1.26
N SER A 78 -6.52 8.33 0.64
CA SER A 78 -7.41 7.35 0.02
C SER A 78 -6.72 6.59 -1.13
N SER A 79 -5.91 7.29 -1.93
CA SER A 79 -5.11 6.69 -3.00
C SER A 79 -4.05 5.74 -2.46
N ALA A 80 -3.31 6.15 -1.43
CA ALA A 80 -2.31 5.30 -0.78
C ALA A 80 -2.95 4.06 -0.13
N LYS A 81 -4.08 4.21 0.58
CA LYS A 81 -4.85 3.06 1.14
C LYS A 81 -5.32 2.10 0.05
N ARG A 82 -5.85 2.62 -1.06
CA ARG A 82 -6.32 1.78 -2.17
C ARG A 82 -5.18 0.97 -2.77
N LEU A 83 -4.03 1.61 -3.02
CA LEU A 83 -2.86 0.94 -3.56
C LEU A 83 -2.28 -0.09 -2.58
N LEU A 84 -2.29 0.20 -1.27
CA LEU A 84 -1.89 -0.76 -0.25
C LEU A 84 -2.76 -2.02 -0.29
N TYR A 85 -4.09 -1.87 -0.34
CA TYR A 85 -4.98 -3.01 -0.42
C TYR A 85 -4.88 -3.76 -1.74
N LEU A 86 -4.71 -3.07 -2.85
CA LEU A 86 -4.45 -3.72 -4.14
C LEU A 86 -3.16 -4.52 -4.09
N GLY A 87 -2.07 -3.95 -3.56
CA GLY A 87 -0.81 -4.64 -3.38
C GLY A 87 -0.93 -5.87 -2.49
N LEU A 88 -1.69 -5.77 -1.40
CA LEU A 88 -1.98 -6.89 -0.49
C LEU A 88 -2.75 -8.01 -1.20
N ILE A 89 -3.80 -7.68 -1.95
CA ILE A 89 -4.59 -8.68 -2.69
C ILE A 89 -3.72 -9.38 -3.73
N LEU A 90 -2.94 -8.63 -4.50
CA LEU A 90 -2.03 -9.20 -5.49
C LEU A 90 -0.99 -10.13 -4.84
N PHE A 91 -0.41 -9.68 -3.71
CA PHE A 91 0.51 -10.49 -2.94
C PHE A 91 -0.13 -11.80 -2.44
N LEU A 92 -1.35 -11.73 -1.90
CA LEU A 92 -2.06 -12.92 -1.42
C LEU A 92 -2.36 -13.92 -2.55
N VAL A 93 -2.73 -13.43 -3.74
CA VAL A 93 -2.93 -14.28 -4.93
C VAL A 93 -1.64 -14.98 -5.32
N VAL A 94 -0.54 -14.23 -5.43
CA VAL A 94 0.79 -14.77 -5.75
C VAL A 94 1.22 -15.81 -4.70
N LEU A 95 1.04 -15.49 -3.42
CA LEU A 95 1.41 -16.37 -2.31
C LEU A 95 0.60 -17.67 -2.33
N LEU A 96 -0.72 -17.59 -2.52
CA LEU A 96 -1.60 -18.76 -2.55
C LEU A 96 -1.28 -19.70 -3.71
N ILE A 97 -1.12 -19.16 -4.92
CA ILE A 97 -0.82 -19.96 -6.10
C ILE A 97 0.59 -20.56 -5.97
N GLY A 98 1.59 -19.75 -5.59
CA GLY A 98 2.96 -20.23 -5.41
C GLY A 98 3.10 -21.29 -4.32
N LEU A 99 2.40 -21.13 -3.19
CA LEU A 99 2.41 -22.12 -2.10
C LEU A 99 1.72 -23.42 -2.51
N THR A 100 0.62 -23.33 -3.26
CA THR A 100 -0.10 -24.51 -3.78
C THR A 100 0.78 -25.29 -4.74
N ASP A 101 1.47 -24.60 -5.65
CA ASP A 101 2.38 -25.23 -6.62
C ASP A 101 3.56 -25.93 -5.91
N ALA A 102 4.21 -25.23 -4.98
CA ALA A 102 5.33 -25.79 -4.21
C ALA A 102 4.90 -27.01 -3.37
N SER A 103 3.70 -26.97 -2.79
CA SER A 103 3.18 -28.07 -1.97
C SER A 103 2.82 -29.31 -2.79
N LEU A 104 2.31 -29.12 -4.02
CA LEU A 104 2.01 -30.21 -4.95
C LEU A 104 3.29 -30.81 -5.52
N SER A 105 4.27 -29.98 -5.88
CA SER A 105 5.58 -30.40 -6.39
C SER A 105 6.34 -31.29 -5.39
N LYS A 106 6.21 -31.02 -4.09
CA LYS A 106 6.86 -31.82 -3.03
C LYS A 106 6.19 -33.19 -2.77
N ARG A 107 5.01 -33.45 -3.33
CA ARG A 107 4.24 -34.69 -3.13
C ARG A 107 4.24 -35.62 -4.34
N GLY A 108 4.74 -35.17 -5.49
CA GLY A 108 4.98 -35.99 -6.69
C GLY A 108 6.44 -36.40 -6.78
#